data_AF-A0A5K0YU47-F1
#
_entry.id   AF-A0A5K0YU47-F1
#
_cell.length_a   1.000
_cell.length_b   1.000
_cell.length_c   1.000
_cell.angle_alpha   90.00
_cell.angle_beta   90.00
_cell.angle_gamma   90.00
#
_symmetry.space_group_name_H-M   'P 1'
#
loop_
_entity.id
_entity.type
_entity.pdbx_description
1 polymer ?
#
loop_
_entity_poly.entity_id
_entity_poly.type
_entity_poly.pdbx_seq_one_letter_code
_entity_poly.pdbx_strand_id
1 'polypeptide(L)'
;LKRDAEWETCVSVTDFDWKQVAEPVMKLYTGTTDGSTIETKESALVWHYQYADPDFGACQAKELLDHLDSVLANEPVSVKTGQHIVEVKPQ
;
A
#
# COMPACT_ATOMS: atom_id res chain seq x y z
N LEU A 1 -27.92 27.32 17.76
CA LEU A 1 -27.35 27.32 16.39
C LEU A 1 -25.87 26.97 16.48
N LYS A 2 -25.54 25.68 16.42
CA LYS A 2 -24.21 25.20 16.01
C LYS A 2 -24.46 23.96 15.16
N ARG A 3 -24.18 24.09 13.87
CA ARG A 3 -24.13 22.96 12.93
C ARG A 3 -22.73 22.40 13.10
N ASP A 4 -22.61 21.31 13.84
CA ASP A 4 -21.46 20.43 13.66
C ASP A 4 -21.65 19.81 12.28
N ALA A 5 -20.83 20.27 11.33
CA ALA A 5 -20.75 19.65 10.03
C ALA A 5 -20.11 18.27 10.25
N GLU A 6 -20.95 17.23 10.27
CA GLU A 6 -20.49 15.86 10.10
C GLU A 6 -19.70 15.82 8.80
N TRP A 7 -18.39 15.56 8.92
CA TRP A 7 -17.55 15.28 7.77
C TRP A 7 -18.01 13.95 7.22
N GLU A 8 -18.90 13.99 6.24
CA GLU A 8 -19.31 12.82 5.49
C GLU A 8 -18.13 12.43 4.61
N THR A 9 -17.37 11.41 5.02
CA THR A 9 -16.42 10.74 4.16
C THR A 9 -17.22 10.07 3.05
N CYS A 10 -17.48 10.82 1.97
CA CYS A 10 -18.13 10.38 0.74
C CYS A 10 -17.21 9.43 -0.05
N VAL A 11 -16.72 8.38 0.59
CA VAL A 11 -15.96 7.32 -0.08
C VAL A 11 -16.74 6.04 0.15
N SER A 12 -17.47 5.64 -0.89
CA SER A 12 -18.23 4.39 -0.88
C SER A 12 -17.32 3.21 -0.56
N VAL A 13 -17.81 2.24 0.21
CA VAL A 13 -17.08 1.02 0.64
C VAL A 13 -16.38 0.29 -0.52
N THR A 14 -16.86 0.47 -1.75
CA THR A 14 -16.27 -0.04 -3.01
C THR A 14 -14.96 0.62 -3.45
N ASP A 15 -14.58 1.80 -2.93
CA ASP A 15 -13.41 2.56 -3.39
C ASP A 15 -12.07 1.95 -2.91
N PHE A 16 -12.12 1.05 -1.93
CA PHE A 16 -10.95 0.43 -1.32
C PHE A 16 -10.93 -1.10 -1.40
N ASP A 17 -11.74 -1.71 -2.28
CA ASP A 17 -11.72 -3.17 -2.50
C ASP A 17 -10.33 -3.65 -2.92
N TRP A 18 -9.61 -2.84 -3.70
CA TRP A 18 -8.22 -3.05 -4.07
C TRP A 18 -7.28 -3.28 -2.87
N LYS A 19 -7.59 -2.72 -1.68
CA LYS A 19 -6.80 -2.98 -0.46
C LYS A 19 -6.89 -4.42 0.00
N GLN A 20 -8.02 -5.10 -0.25
CA GLN A 20 -8.21 -6.52 0.07
C GLN A 20 -7.32 -7.42 -0.80
N VAL A 21 -6.91 -6.93 -1.98
CA VAL A 21 -5.94 -7.60 -2.86
C VAL A 21 -4.51 -7.19 -2.53
N ALA A 22 -4.24 -5.90 -2.32
CA ALA A 22 -2.89 -5.37 -2.08
C ALA A 22 -2.32 -5.77 -0.72
N GLU A 23 -3.12 -5.75 0.35
CA GLU A 23 -2.66 -6.05 1.72
C GLU A 23 -2.09 -7.47 1.88
N PRO A 24 -2.73 -8.57 1.41
CA PRO A 24 -2.15 -9.91 1.53
C PRO A 24 -0.84 -10.05 0.74
N VAL A 25 -0.71 -9.38 -0.41
CA VAL A 25 0.55 -9.33 -1.16
C VAL A 25 1.61 -8.63 -0.32
N MET A 26 1.36 -7.43 0.20
CA MET A 26 2.33 -6.73 1.07
C MET A 26 2.68 -7.53 2.33
N LYS A 27 1.73 -8.28 2.92
CA LYS A 27 1.97 -9.14 4.08
C LYS A 27 2.95 -10.28 3.77
N LEU A 28 2.92 -10.83 2.57
CA LEU A 28 3.87 -11.85 2.13
C LEU A 28 5.31 -11.32 2.14
N TYR A 29 5.53 -10.13 1.58
CA TYR A 29 6.86 -9.51 1.55
C TYR A 29 7.27 -9.04 2.94
N THR A 30 6.32 -8.62 3.77
CA THR A 30 6.59 -8.28 5.17
C THR A 30 7.06 -9.48 5.98
N GLY A 31 6.40 -10.64 5.82
CA GLY A 31 6.77 -11.87 6.53
C GLY A 31 8.10 -12.49 6.07
N THR A 32 8.64 -12.05 4.93
CA THR A 32 9.91 -12.55 4.36
C THR A 32 11.03 -11.51 4.40
N THR A 33 10.76 -10.31 4.90
CA THR A 33 11.72 -9.19 4.96
C THR A 33 11.77 -8.61 6.36
N ASP A 34 12.70 -9.10 7.18
CA ASP A 34 12.95 -8.55 8.50
C ASP A 34 13.22 -7.04 8.44
N GLY A 35 12.64 -6.29 9.38
CA GLY A 35 12.75 -4.82 9.41
C GLY A 35 11.80 -4.09 8.45
N SER A 36 10.95 -4.80 7.70
CA SER A 36 9.87 -4.19 6.93
C SER A 36 8.55 -4.12 7.69
N THR A 37 7.68 -3.18 7.31
CA THR A 37 6.38 -2.96 7.94
C THR A 37 5.34 -2.47 6.92
N ILE A 38 4.05 -2.67 7.22
CA ILE A 38 2.95 -2.11 6.44
C ILE A 38 2.31 -0.98 7.24
N GLU A 39 2.13 0.18 6.61
CA GLU A 39 1.34 1.29 7.11
C GLU A 39 0.02 1.37 6.32
N THR A 40 -1.10 1.20 7.02
CA THR A 40 -2.44 1.34 6.46
C THR A 40 -2.96 2.76 6.67
N LYS A 41 -3.15 3.49 5.58
CA LYS A 41 -3.75 4.84 5.58
C LYS A 41 -5.21 4.76 5.14
N GLU A 42 -5.93 5.86 5.32
CA GLU A 42 -7.33 5.99 4.87
C GLU A 42 -7.48 5.72 3.38
N SER A 43 -6.57 6.24 2.53
CA SER A 43 -6.63 6.10 1.07
C SER A 43 -5.42 5.41 0.44
N ALA A 44 -4.50 4.86 1.23
CA ALA A 44 -3.29 4.24 0.71
C ALA A 44 -2.82 3.05 1.56
N LEU A 45 -2.01 2.18 0.97
CA LEU A 45 -1.21 1.17 1.67
C LEU A 45 0.25 1.43 1.34
N VAL A 46 1.10 1.46 2.37
CA VAL A 46 2.53 1.70 2.20
C VAL A 46 3.32 0.56 2.84
N TRP A 47 4.19 -0.06 2.08
CA TRP A 47 5.18 -1.00 2.59
C TRP A 47 6.50 -0.27 2.78
N HIS A 48 7.03 -0.32 4.00
CA HIS A 48 8.29 0.30 4.39
C HIS A 48 9.36 -0.76 4.55
N TYR A 49 10.57 -0.48 4.06
CA TYR A 49 11.72 -1.35 4.21
C TYR A 49 12.97 -0.62 4.71
N GLN A 50 12.78 0.55 5.34
CA GLN A 50 13.88 1.41 5.80
C GLN A 50 14.78 0.79 6.87
N TYR A 51 14.30 -0.23 7.59
CA TYR A 51 15.07 -0.96 8.59
C TYR A 51 15.44 -2.38 8.15
N ALA A 52 15.08 -2.75 6.92
CA ALA A 52 15.55 -3.99 6.31
C ALA A 52 17.01 -3.84 5.87
N ASP A 53 17.66 -4.96 5.59
CA ASP A 53 18.94 -4.93 4.89
C ASP A 53 18.80 -4.13 3.58
N PRO A 54 19.70 -3.18 3.26
CA PRO A 54 19.52 -2.27 2.13
C PRO A 54 19.43 -2.97 0.78
N ASP A 55 20.28 -3.98 0.54
CA ASP A 55 20.34 -4.70 -0.72
C ASP A 55 19.14 -5.64 -0.87
N PHE A 56 18.84 -6.39 0.20
CA PHE A 56 17.70 -7.30 0.23
C PHE A 56 16.36 -6.56 0.17
N GLY A 57 16.20 -5.49 0.96
CA GLY A 57 15.00 -4.65 0.98
C GLY A 57 14.73 -3.99 -0.36
N ALA A 58 15.76 -3.50 -1.06
CA ALA A 58 15.63 -2.96 -2.41
C ALA A 58 15.22 -4.04 -3.44
N CYS A 59 15.77 -5.26 -3.33
CA CYS A 59 15.34 -6.38 -4.17
C CYS A 59 13.86 -6.72 -3.92
N GLN A 60 13.47 -6.88 -2.65
CA GLN A 60 12.09 -7.18 -2.26
C GLN A 60 11.12 -6.06 -2.69
N ALA A 61 11.53 -4.80 -2.62
CA ALA A 61 10.71 -3.67 -3.08
C ALA A 61 10.43 -3.73 -4.58
N LYS A 62 11.41 -4.14 -5.39
CA LYS A 62 11.26 -4.29 -6.84
C LYS A 62 10.30 -5.44 -7.18
N GLU A 63 10.47 -6.58 -6.54
CA GLU A 63 9.58 -7.73 -6.74
C GLU A 63 8.16 -7.44 -6.25
N LEU A 64 8.01 -6.74 -5.11
CA LEU A 64 6.72 -6.30 -4.59
C LEU A 64 6.02 -5.33 -5.55
N LEU A 65 6.76 -4.37 -6.12
CA LEU A 65 6.24 -3.44 -7.12
C LEU A 65 5.65 -4.18 -8.32
N ASP A 66 6.43 -5.09 -8.93
CA ASP A 66 6.01 -5.86 -10.11
C ASP A 66 4.78 -6.72 -9.82
N HIS A 67 4.78 -7.41 -8.67
CA HIS A 67 3.67 -8.23 -8.24
C HIS A 67 2.39 -7.40 -8.03
N LEU A 68 2.48 -6.28 -7.31
CA LEU A 68 1.34 -5.39 -7.09
C LEU A 68 0.83 -4.77 -8.40
N ASP A 69 1.72 -4.35 -9.30
CA ASP A 69 1.35 -3.81 -10.61
C ASP A 69 0.58 -4.85 -11.43
N SER A 70 1.02 -6.11 -11.40
CA SER A 70 0.34 -7.21 -12.07
C SER A 70 -1.02 -7.56 -11.47
N VAL A 71 -1.15 -7.64 -10.14
CA VAL A 71 -2.42 -8.06 -9.50
C VAL A 71 -3.45 -6.94 -9.45
N LEU A 72 -3.01 -5.67 -9.50
CA LEU A 72 -3.86 -4.48 -9.47
C LEU A 72 -4.05 -3.85 -10.84
N ALA A 73 -3.62 -4.51 -11.93
CA ALA A 73 -3.69 -3.97 -13.29
C ALA A 73 -5.10 -3.56 -13.76
N ASN A 74 -6.15 -4.13 -13.16
CA ASN A 74 -7.54 -3.82 -13.47
C ASN A 74 -8.21 -2.86 -12.46
N GLU A 75 -7.49 -2.49 -11.41
CA GLU A 75 -7.99 -1.60 -10.35
C GLU A 75 -7.62 -0.14 -10.66
N PRO A 76 -8.42 0.85 -10.22
CA PRO A 76 -8.17 2.28 -10.45
C PRO A 76 -7.08 2.83 -9.50
N VAL A 77 -5.95 2.14 -9.39
CA VAL A 77 -4.86 2.47 -8.46
C VAL A 77 -3.52 2.62 -9.18
N SER A 78 -2.56 3.22 -8.49
CA SER A 78 -1.16 3.33 -8.89
C SER A 78 -0.27 2.69 -7.84
N VAL A 79 0.70 1.90 -8.30
CA VAL A 79 1.79 1.38 -7.46
C VAL A 79 3.04 2.20 -7.74
N LYS A 80 3.67 2.75 -6.70
CA LYS A 80 4.87 3.61 -6.85
C LYS A 80 5.91 3.27 -5.81
N THR A 81 7.18 3.31 -6.21
CA THR A 81 8.32 3.24 -5.29
C THR A 81 8.74 4.64 -4.85
N GLY A 82 9.11 4.75 -3.57
CA GLY A 82 9.74 5.95 -3.00
C GLY A 82 11.03 5.57 -2.26
N GLN A 83 11.57 6.53 -1.49
CA GLN A 83 12.75 6.25 -0.66
C GLN A 83 12.39 5.25 0.44
N HIS A 84 12.89 4.02 0.30
CA HIS A 84 12.64 2.91 1.23
C HIS A 84 11.16 2.52 1.38
N ILE A 85 10.32 2.80 0.37
CA ILE A 85 8.90 2.46 0.39
C ILE A 85 8.36 1.94 -0.95
N VAL A 86 7.28 1.17 -0.90
CA VAL A 86 6.35 0.88 -2.01
C VAL A 86 4.95 1.31 -1.57
N GLU A 87 4.31 2.19 -2.33
CA GLU A 87 2.99 2.76 -2.02
C GLU A 87 1.97 2.34 -3.09
N VAL A 88 0.78 1.94 -2.64
CA VAL A 88 -0.42 1.77 -3.47
C VAL A 88 -1.46 2.80 -3.03
N LYS A 89 -2.01 3.52 -4.00
CA LYS A 89 -3.08 4.51 -3.78
C LYS A 89 -3.96 4.65 -5.03
N PRO A 90 -5.19 5.16 -4.91
CA PRO A 90 -6.02 5.54 -6.05
C PRO A 90 -5.27 6.48 -6.99
N GLN A 91 -5.56 6.38 -8.30
CA GLN A 91 -4.98 7.23 -9.35
C GLN A 91 -5.28 8.72 -9.17
#